data_AF-A0A660MCN5-F1
#
_entry.id   AF-A0A660MCN5-F1
#
_cell.length_a   1.000
_cell.length_b   1.000
_cell.length_c   1.000
_cell.angle_alpha   90.00
_cell.angle_beta   90.00
_cell.angle_gamma   90.00
#
_symmetry.space_group_name_H-M   'P 1'
#
loop_
_entity.id
_entity.type
_entity.pdbx_description
1 polymer ?
#
loop_
_entity_poly.entity_id
_entity_poly.type
_entity_poly.pdbx_seq_one_letter_code
_entity_poly.pdbx_strand_id
1 'polypeptide(L)'
;MNLHEYQAKTLFRAYGVDTPRGQLAHSPDEAVAAAEALGGNVWVVKAQVHAGGRGKAGGVKVAKSLDEVRQYASQMIGSTLKTKQTGEVGLPIHKVLIEEGLDIVKELYLSVVVDRASKRVSIIASAEGGMDIEEVAEKSPEKIHSVGVNPSAGYFPYVGRRLGFAMGLDKKQVGQLATLLQGLYNLFTDKDLSMVEINPLIVTGDGKLLALDAKIGVDDNALYRHKDLAEMRDPTQEDERENKAQELELNYVALDGNIGCMVNGAGLAMATMDIVKLHGGEPANFLDVGGGATAERVKEAFKLILTAPQVKSILVNIFGGIVRCDLIAEGIINAAK
;
A
#
# COMPACT_ATOMS: atom_id res chain seq x y z
N MET A 1 -5.34 4.96 0.42
CA MET A 1 -5.29 4.23 1.70
C MET A 1 -4.84 2.81 1.45
N ASN A 2 -3.92 2.28 2.26
CA ASN A 2 -3.44 0.91 2.16
C ASN A 2 -4.11 0.02 3.23
N LEU A 3 -4.21 -1.27 2.94
CA LEU A 3 -4.65 -2.28 3.91
C LEU A 3 -3.49 -3.19 4.33
N HIS A 4 -3.55 -3.69 5.55
CA HIS A 4 -2.68 -4.78 6.01
C HIS A 4 -3.01 -6.08 5.27
N GLU A 5 -2.02 -6.98 5.22
CA GLU A 5 -2.17 -8.28 4.56
C GLU A 5 -3.34 -9.10 5.14
N TYR A 6 -3.53 -9.13 6.46
CA TYR A 6 -4.64 -9.87 7.06
C TYR A 6 -6.03 -9.32 6.66
N GLN A 7 -6.14 -8.00 6.46
CA GLN A 7 -7.37 -7.34 5.99
C GLN A 7 -7.60 -7.68 4.52
N ALA A 8 -6.56 -7.55 3.69
CA ALA A 8 -6.61 -7.94 2.29
C ALA A 8 -7.03 -9.40 2.10
N LYS A 9 -6.46 -10.33 2.89
CA LYS A 9 -6.84 -11.75 2.86
C LYS A 9 -8.28 -11.99 3.30
N THR A 10 -8.80 -11.19 4.23
CA THR A 10 -10.21 -11.26 4.62
C THR A 10 -11.13 -10.86 3.48
N LEU A 11 -10.78 -9.79 2.75
CA LEU A 11 -11.49 -9.38 1.54
C LEU A 11 -11.38 -10.43 0.43
N PHE A 12 -10.20 -11.01 0.21
CA PHE A 12 -10.00 -12.07 -0.78
C PHE A 12 -10.94 -13.26 -0.54
N ARG A 13 -11.01 -13.76 0.69
CA ARG A 13 -11.91 -14.87 1.05
C ARG A 13 -13.38 -14.52 0.83
N ALA A 14 -13.80 -13.29 1.13
CA ALA A 14 -15.16 -12.84 0.87
C ALA A 14 -15.54 -12.84 -0.62
N TYR A 15 -14.55 -12.76 -1.50
CA TYR A 15 -14.69 -12.79 -2.96
C TYR A 15 -14.26 -14.12 -3.60
N GLY A 16 -14.11 -15.18 -2.80
CA GLY A 16 -13.80 -16.53 -3.30
C GLY A 16 -12.36 -16.70 -3.78
N VAL A 17 -11.43 -15.89 -3.28
CA VAL A 17 -9.99 -16.03 -3.51
C VAL A 17 -9.36 -16.71 -2.30
N ASP A 18 -8.83 -17.92 -2.53
CA ASP A 18 -8.25 -18.75 -1.48
C ASP A 18 -6.93 -18.17 -0.96
N THR A 19 -6.78 -18.23 0.37
CA THR A 19 -5.60 -17.77 1.11
C THR A 19 -5.22 -18.84 2.15
N PRO A 20 -3.97 -18.89 2.63
CA PRO A 20 -3.60 -19.75 3.76
C PRO A 20 -4.50 -19.52 4.98
N ARG A 21 -4.67 -20.54 5.82
CA ARG A 21 -5.24 -20.34 7.16
C ARG A 21 -4.24 -19.55 7.99
N GLY A 22 -4.73 -18.52 8.66
CA GLY A 22 -3.91 -17.69 9.54
C GLY A 22 -4.74 -16.93 10.56
N GLN A 23 -4.07 -16.51 11.63
CA GLN A 23 -4.65 -15.74 12.72
C GLN A 23 -3.73 -14.58 13.10
N LEU A 24 -4.35 -13.44 13.40
CA LEU A 24 -3.65 -12.24 13.85
C LEU A 24 -3.27 -12.39 15.32
N ALA A 25 -2.09 -11.89 15.69
CA ALA A 25 -1.63 -11.84 17.06
C ALA A 25 -1.04 -10.45 17.40
N HIS A 26 -1.39 -9.93 18.57
CA HIS A 26 -0.91 -8.68 19.14
C HIS A 26 0.15 -8.88 20.23
N SER A 27 0.39 -10.12 20.63
CA SER A 27 1.42 -10.48 21.60
C SER A 27 2.09 -11.81 21.24
N PRO A 28 3.29 -12.10 21.79
CA PRO A 28 3.93 -13.41 21.63
C PRO A 28 3.09 -14.57 22.15
N ASP A 29 2.30 -14.37 23.20
CA ASP A 29 1.37 -15.38 23.73
C ASP A 29 0.23 -15.67 22.77
N GLU A 30 -0.39 -14.63 22.21
CA GLU A 30 -1.41 -14.78 21.16
C GLU A 30 -0.84 -15.45 19.90
N ALA A 31 0.42 -15.18 19.55
CA ALA A 31 1.07 -15.80 18.41
C ALA A 31 1.25 -17.32 18.60
N VAL A 32 1.61 -17.76 19.80
CA VAL A 32 1.69 -19.18 20.15
C VAL A 32 0.30 -19.83 20.12
N ALA A 33 -0.70 -19.19 20.75
CA ALA A 33 -2.07 -19.70 20.74
C ALA A 33 -2.64 -19.83 19.32
N ALA A 34 -2.34 -18.87 18.44
CA ALA A 34 -2.68 -18.92 17.02
C ALA A 34 -2.03 -20.12 16.31
N ALA A 35 -0.73 -20.36 16.55
CA ALA A 35 -0.01 -21.50 15.97
C ALA A 35 -0.59 -22.85 16.46
N GLU A 36 -0.88 -22.97 17.77
CA GLU A 36 -1.54 -24.14 18.35
C GLU A 36 -2.91 -24.41 17.71
N ALA A 37 -3.72 -23.36 17.54
CA ALA A 37 -5.04 -23.47 16.94
C ALA A 37 -5.00 -23.86 15.44
N LEU A 38 -3.98 -23.41 14.70
CA LEU A 38 -3.76 -23.81 13.31
C LEU A 38 -3.33 -25.28 13.18
N GLY A 39 -2.61 -25.78 14.20
CA GLY A 39 -1.97 -27.08 14.22
C GLY A 39 -0.83 -27.17 13.20
N GLY A 40 -0.25 -28.38 13.07
CA GLY A 40 0.88 -28.64 12.18
C GLY A 40 2.23 -28.50 12.90
N ASN A 41 3.30 -28.45 12.10
CA ASN A 41 4.69 -28.43 12.59
C ASN A 41 5.52 -27.28 12.00
N VAL A 42 4.93 -26.49 11.11
CA VAL A 42 5.58 -25.36 10.43
C VAL A 42 4.57 -24.22 10.35
N TRP A 43 5.00 -23.03 10.74
CA TRP A 43 4.23 -21.80 10.69
C TRP A 43 5.06 -20.68 10.08
N VAL A 44 4.38 -19.64 9.61
CA VAL A 44 5.02 -18.42 9.12
C VAL A 44 4.57 -17.25 9.99
N VAL A 45 5.53 -16.53 10.58
CA VAL A 45 5.31 -15.30 11.34
C VAL A 45 5.57 -14.11 10.42
N LYS A 46 4.53 -13.32 10.12
CA LYS A 46 4.57 -12.20 9.16
C LYS A 46 4.24 -10.88 9.83
N ALA A 47 5.20 -9.97 9.87
CA ALA A 47 4.99 -8.59 10.31
C ALA A 47 3.91 -7.92 9.47
N GLN A 48 2.94 -7.28 10.12
CA GLN A 48 1.87 -6.54 9.46
C GLN A 48 2.25 -5.06 9.41
N VAL A 49 2.74 -4.63 8.24
CA VAL A 49 3.08 -3.23 7.93
C VAL A 49 2.63 -2.89 6.51
N HIS A 50 2.35 -1.62 6.23
CA HIS A 50 1.95 -1.13 4.90
C HIS A 50 3.14 -0.97 3.93
N ALA A 51 4.00 -1.98 3.85
CA ALA A 51 5.15 -1.99 2.96
C ALA A 51 5.42 -3.38 2.37
N GLY A 52 5.90 -3.40 1.12
CA GLY A 52 6.40 -4.60 0.46
C GLY A 52 7.83 -4.96 0.89
N GLY A 53 8.36 -6.07 0.37
CA GLY A 53 9.75 -6.47 0.64
C GLY A 53 10.04 -6.95 2.06
N ARG A 54 9.00 -7.21 2.87
CA ARG A 54 9.09 -7.64 4.28
C ARG A 54 9.98 -8.87 4.46
N GLY A 55 9.90 -9.85 3.57
CA GLY A 55 10.74 -11.06 3.63
C GLY A 55 12.24 -10.76 3.58
N LYS A 56 12.67 -9.89 2.66
CA LYS A 56 14.09 -9.47 2.54
C LYS A 56 14.55 -8.65 3.76
N ALA A 57 13.62 -7.96 4.42
CA ALA A 57 13.86 -7.18 5.64
C ALA A 57 13.76 -8.00 6.94
N GLY A 58 13.51 -9.32 6.86
CA GLY A 58 13.38 -10.18 8.03
C GLY A 58 12.00 -10.12 8.72
N GLY A 59 11.02 -9.43 8.14
CA GLY A 59 9.64 -9.35 8.60
C GLY A 59 8.78 -10.57 8.24
N VAL A 60 9.35 -11.61 7.63
CA VAL A 60 8.71 -12.91 7.39
C VAL A 60 9.66 -14.00 7.85
N LYS A 61 9.23 -14.84 8.80
CA LYS A 61 10.04 -15.92 9.39
C LYS A 61 9.27 -17.23 9.38
N VAL A 62 9.94 -18.31 8.96
CA VAL A 62 9.40 -19.67 9.03
C VAL A 62 9.82 -20.26 10.38
N ALA A 63 8.84 -20.66 11.19
CA ALA A 63 9.02 -21.30 12.49
C ALA A 63 8.66 -22.79 12.41
N LYS A 64 9.46 -23.63 13.05
CA LYS A 64 9.32 -25.11 13.11
C LYS A 64 8.95 -25.61 14.52
N SER A 65 8.74 -24.69 15.46
CA SER A 65 8.29 -24.98 16.82
C SER A 65 7.52 -23.78 17.38
N LEU A 66 6.70 -24.01 18.42
CA LEU A 66 6.00 -22.95 19.13
C LEU A 66 6.97 -21.98 19.82
N ASP A 67 8.14 -22.45 20.25
CA ASP A 67 9.20 -21.61 20.81
C ASP A 67 9.76 -20.65 19.77
N GLU A 68 9.98 -21.10 18.52
CA GLU A 68 10.39 -20.23 17.42
C GLU A 68 9.30 -19.21 17.07
N VAL A 69 8.02 -19.59 17.09
CA VAL A 69 6.90 -18.66 16.89
C VAL A 69 6.94 -17.55 17.94
N ARG A 70 7.05 -17.91 19.22
CA ARG A 70 7.17 -16.95 20.33
C ARG A 70 8.37 -16.04 20.16
N GLN A 71 9.53 -16.62 19.81
CA GLN A 71 10.78 -15.88 19.64
C GLN A 71 10.65 -14.84 18.53
N TYR A 72 10.18 -15.22 17.35
CA TYR A 72 10.04 -14.31 16.22
C TYR A 72 8.98 -13.24 16.48
N ALA A 73 7.85 -13.59 17.09
CA ALA A 73 6.82 -12.61 17.46
C ALA A 73 7.36 -11.58 18.47
N SER A 74 8.13 -12.02 19.48
CA SER A 74 8.75 -11.13 20.47
C SER A 74 9.79 -10.18 19.86
N GLN A 75 10.50 -10.61 18.82
CA GLN A 75 11.47 -9.77 18.10
C GLN A 75 10.78 -8.75 17.18
N MET A 76 9.61 -9.09 16.65
CA MET A 76 8.87 -8.24 15.71
C MET A 76 7.98 -7.23 16.42
N ILE A 77 7.09 -7.67 17.32
CA ILE A 77 6.07 -6.81 17.93
C ILE A 77 6.74 -5.72 18.78
N GLY A 78 6.39 -4.46 18.52
CA GLY A 78 6.98 -3.28 19.16
C GLY A 78 8.27 -2.78 18.51
N SER A 79 8.78 -3.47 17.50
CA SER A 79 9.93 -3.01 16.70
C SER A 79 9.49 -2.22 15.46
N THR A 80 10.47 -1.68 14.73
CA THR A 80 10.26 -0.97 13.47
C THR A 80 10.87 -1.77 12.32
N LEU A 81 10.08 -2.09 11.29
CA LEU A 81 10.54 -2.77 10.09
C LEU A 81 10.98 -1.76 9.04
N LYS A 82 12.26 -1.79 8.67
CA LYS A 82 12.81 -1.03 7.55
C LYS A 82 12.83 -1.89 6.30
N THR A 83 12.21 -1.42 5.23
CA THR A 83 12.21 -2.05 3.91
C THR A 83 12.77 -1.06 2.89
N LYS A 84 13.04 -1.54 1.66
CA LYS A 84 13.38 -0.64 0.54
C LYS A 84 12.29 0.42 0.29
N GLN A 85 11.02 0.11 0.56
CA GLN A 85 9.89 1.00 0.30
C GLN A 85 9.66 2.04 1.41
N THR A 86 10.21 1.83 2.61
CA THR A 86 10.02 2.72 3.77
C THR A 86 11.27 3.54 4.11
N GLY A 87 12.39 3.24 3.45
CA GLY A 87 13.69 3.85 3.74
C GLY A 87 14.12 3.67 5.20
N GLU A 88 14.88 4.66 5.69
CA GLU A 88 15.44 4.66 7.05
C GLU A 88 14.40 4.89 8.15
N VAL A 89 13.23 5.46 7.83
CA VAL A 89 12.16 5.70 8.81
C VAL A 89 11.57 4.36 9.27
N GLY A 90 11.30 3.46 8.32
CA GLY A 90 10.64 2.19 8.60
C GLY A 90 9.18 2.36 9.04
N LEU A 91 8.51 1.25 9.35
CA LEU A 91 7.14 1.24 9.86
C LEU A 91 7.03 0.44 11.15
N PRO A 92 6.22 0.87 12.13
CA PRO A 92 6.07 0.17 13.40
C PRO A 92 5.30 -1.14 13.21
N ILE A 93 5.75 -2.20 13.89
CA ILE A 93 5.10 -3.51 13.89
C ILE A 93 4.27 -3.66 15.18
N HIS A 94 2.96 -3.46 15.08
CA HIS A 94 2.05 -3.63 16.23
C HIS A 94 1.43 -5.02 16.32
N LYS A 95 1.47 -5.78 15.23
CA LYS A 95 0.79 -7.06 15.10
C LYS A 95 1.52 -7.95 14.08
N VAL A 96 1.40 -9.25 14.26
CA VAL A 96 1.92 -10.26 13.34
C VAL A 96 0.78 -11.18 12.89
N LEU A 97 0.87 -11.67 11.67
CA LEU A 97 -0.01 -12.71 11.14
C LEU A 97 0.74 -14.04 11.25
N ILE A 98 0.12 -15.02 11.91
CA ILE A 98 0.61 -16.39 12.02
C ILE A 98 -0.15 -17.22 10.99
N GLU A 99 0.57 -17.84 10.06
CA GLU A 99 -0.03 -18.68 9.02
C GLU A 99 0.49 -20.11 9.06
N GLU A 100 -0.30 -21.05 8.53
CA GLU A 100 0.15 -22.42 8.32
C GLU A 100 1.29 -22.50 7.28
N GLY A 101 2.22 -23.45 7.47
CA GLY A 101 3.21 -23.79 6.46
C GLY A 101 2.59 -24.51 5.27
N LEU A 102 2.97 -24.12 4.06
CA LEU A 102 2.49 -24.70 2.80
C LEU A 102 3.64 -25.31 1.99
N ASP A 103 3.34 -26.40 1.27
CA ASP A 103 4.25 -27.01 0.31
C ASP A 103 4.16 -26.27 -1.03
N ILE A 104 5.09 -25.35 -1.26
CA ILE A 104 5.10 -24.43 -2.42
C ILE A 104 5.94 -25.05 -3.55
N VAL A 105 5.34 -25.27 -4.71
CA VAL A 105 6.04 -25.79 -5.90
C VAL A 105 6.37 -24.72 -6.94
N LYS A 106 5.59 -23.64 -6.98
CA LYS A 106 5.79 -22.51 -7.90
C LYS A 106 5.26 -21.23 -7.30
N GLU A 107 5.94 -20.13 -7.56
CA GLU A 107 5.53 -18.78 -7.20
C GLU A 107 5.21 -18.00 -8.49
N LEU A 108 4.07 -17.32 -8.51
CA LEU A 108 3.60 -16.49 -9.63
C LEU A 108 3.37 -15.07 -9.12
N TYR A 109 3.32 -14.13 -10.05
CA TYR A 109 2.91 -12.75 -9.78
C TYR A 109 1.55 -12.47 -10.40
N LEU A 110 0.71 -11.73 -9.67
CA LEU A 110 -0.55 -11.23 -10.18
C LEU A 110 -0.87 -9.86 -9.61
N SER A 111 -1.33 -8.93 -10.44
CA SER A 111 -1.90 -7.66 -9.99
C SER A 111 -3.07 -7.19 -10.85
N VAL A 112 -3.88 -6.33 -10.26
CA VAL A 112 -5.01 -5.63 -10.88
C VAL A 112 -4.84 -4.15 -10.57
N VAL A 113 -4.82 -3.31 -11.61
CA VAL A 113 -4.58 -1.86 -11.49
C VAL A 113 -5.45 -1.09 -12.47
N VAL A 114 -5.65 0.21 -12.23
CA VAL A 114 -6.17 1.11 -13.27
C VAL A 114 -5.03 1.55 -14.17
N ASP A 115 -4.97 1.01 -15.39
CA ASP A 115 -4.04 1.47 -16.41
C ASP A 115 -4.53 2.81 -16.99
N ARG A 116 -3.80 3.88 -16.68
CA ARG A 116 -4.10 5.24 -17.11
C ARG A 116 -3.98 5.44 -18.62
N ALA A 117 -3.09 4.69 -19.29
CA ALA A 117 -2.88 4.82 -20.72
C ALA A 117 -4.07 4.25 -21.50
N SER A 118 -4.49 3.02 -21.17
CA SER A 118 -5.66 2.40 -21.80
C SER A 118 -7.00 2.82 -21.18
N LYS A 119 -6.97 3.48 -20.00
CA LYS A 119 -8.14 3.90 -19.21
C LYS A 119 -9.03 2.71 -18.83
N ARG A 120 -8.40 1.61 -18.43
CA ARG A 120 -9.06 0.34 -18.10
C ARG A 120 -8.49 -0.27 -16.84
N VAL A 121 -9.30 -1.09 -16.19
CA VAL A 121 -8.78 -2.06 -15.22
C VAL A 121 -7.95 -3.09 -15.98
N SER A 122 -6.67 -3.19 -15.65
CA SER A 122 -5.70 -4.08 -16.28
C SER A 122 -5.29 -5.17 -15.29
N ILE A 123 -5.32 -6.42 -15.74
CA ILE A 123 -4.81 -7.56 -15.00
C ILE A 123 -3.42 -7.88 -15.55
N ILE A 124 -2.42 -7.87 -14.68
CA ILE A 124 -1.01 -8.13 -15.00
C ILE A 124 -0.61 -9.44 -14.32
N ALA A 125 0.02 -10.34 -15.05
CA ALA A 125 0.47 -11.62 -14.52
C ALA A 125 1.85 -12.00 -15.05
N SER A 126 2.63 -12.72 -14.25
CA SER A 126 3.94 -13.24 -14.63
C SER A 126 4.21 -14.57 -13.93
N ALA A 127 4.97 -15.43 -14.60
CA ALA A 127 5.48 -16.67 -14.01
C ALA A 127 6.64 -16.42 -13.03
N GLU A 128 7.16 -15.18 -12.95
CA GLU A 128 8.24 -14.76 -12.05
C GLU A 128 7.64 -14.17 -10.76
N GLY A 129 7.08 -15.04 -9.89
CA GLY A 129 6.62 -14.64 -8.56
C GLY A 129 7.75 -14.54 -7.53
N GLY A 130 7.48 -13.92 -6.39
CA GLY A 130 8.41 -13.82 -5.26
C GLY A 130 9.53 -12.79 -5.44
N MET A 131 9.53 -12.06 -6.57
CA MET A 131 10.48 -10.98 -6.87
C MET A 131 9.79 -9.65 -7.17
N ASP A 132 10.60 -8.61 -7.32
CA ASP A 132 10.12 -7.25 -7.60
C ASP A 132 9.63 -7.18 -9.05
N ILE A 133 8.37 -6.83 -9.29
CA ILE A 133 7.79 -6.90 -10.64
C ILE A 133 8.38 -5.83 -11.56
N GLU A 134 8.78 -4.70 -11.00
CA GLU A 134 9.47 -3.61 -11.68
C GLU A 134 10.82 -4.06 -12.25
N GLU A 135 11.55 -4.90 -11.51
CA GLU A 135 12.80 -5.50 -11.97
C GLU A 135 12.56 -6.46 -13.14
N VAL A 136 11.47 -7.24 -13.09
CA VAL A 136 11.06 -8.11 -14.21
C VAL A 136 10.67 -7.27 -15.43
N ALA A 137 9.95 -6.17 -15.22
CA ALA A 137 9.52 -5.29 -16.31
C ALA A 137 10.70 -4.64 -17.03
N GLU A 138 11.76 -4.29 -16.29
CA GLU A 138 12.98 -3.72 -16.86
C GLU A 138 13.84 -4.78 -17.58
N LYS A 139 14.06 -5.94 -16.95
CA LYS A 139 15.02 -6.94 -17.43
C LYS A 139 14.45 -8.00 -18.36
N SER A 140 13.17 -8.33 -18.23
CA SER A 140 12.50 -9.41 -18.95
C SER A 140 11.02 -9.07 -19.22
N PRO A 141 10.74 -7.95 -19.92
CA PRO A 141 9.38 -7.47 -20.15
C PRO A 141 8.48 -8.49 -20.87
N GLU A 142 9.06 -9.41 -21.65
CA GLU A 142 8.35 -10.49 -22.35
C GLU A 142 7.68 -11.50 -21.40
N LYS A 143 8.11 -11.57 -20.14
CA LYS A 143 7.52 -12.42 -19.10
C LYS A 143 6.30 -11.79 -18.44
N ILE A 144 6.02 -10.53 -18.72
CA ILE A 144 4.85 -9.82 -18.20
C ILE A 144 3.72 -9.90 -19.21
N HIS A 145 2.59 -10.44 -18.76
CA HIS A 145 1.39 -10.57 -19.56
C HIS A 145 0.30 -9.68 -18.98
N SER A 146 -0.28 -8.81 -19.80
CA SER A 146 -1.35 -7.91 -19.37
C SER A 146 -2.60 -8.05 -20.23
N VAL A 147 -3.76 -7.89 -19.60
CA VAL A 147 -5.06 -7.85 -20.27
C VAL A 147 -5.90 -6.74 -19.67
N GLY A 148 -6.25 -5.73 -20.49
CA GLY A 148 -7.20 -4.69 -20.13
C GLY A 148 -8.64 -5.18 -20.27
N VAL A 149 -9.41 -5.11 -19.19
CA VAL A 149 -10.82 -5.51 -19.16
C VAL A 149 -11.68 -4.40 -19.78
N ASN A 150 -12.64 -4.78 -20.63
CA ASN A 150 -13.60 -3.83 -21.19
C ASN A 150 -14.61 -3.42 -20.10
N PRO A 151 -14.77 -2.12 -19.79
CA PRO A 151 -15.65 -1.69 -18.69
C PRO A 151 -17.12 -2.08 -18.86
N SER A 152 -17.63 -2.14 -20.09
CA SER A 152 -19.03 -2.48 -20.36
C SER A 152 -19.27 -3.99 -20.35
N ALA A 153 -18.29 -4.78 -20.79
CA ALA A 153 -18.40 -6.23 -20.82
C ALA A 153 -18.08 -6.87 -19.46
N GLY A 154 -17.21 -6.24 -18.67
CA GLY A 154 -16.66 -6.81 -17.43
C GLY A 154 -15.66 -7.94 -17.70
N TYR A 155 -15.23 -8.60 -16.63
CA TYR A 155 -14.34 -9.74 -16.73
C TYR A 155 -15.06 -10.95 -17.34
N PHE A 156 -14.37 -11.67 -18.22
CA PHE A 156 -14.81 -12.95 -18.76
C PHE A 156 -13.72 -14.01 -18.60
N PRO A 157 -14.06 -15.30 -18.40
CA PRO A 157 -13.10 -16.37 -18.13
C PRO A 157 -12.01 -16.60 -19.19
N TYR A 158 -12.16 -16.06 -20.41
CA TYR A 158 -11.09 -16.15 -21.42
C TYR A 158 -9.84 -15.39 -21.00
N VAL A 159 -9.98 -14.35 -20.18
CA VAL A 159 -8.86 -13.56 -19.65
C VAL A 159 -7.97 -14.45 -18.80
N GLY A 160 -8.54 -15.16 -17.82
CA GLY A 160 -7.79 -16.11 -17.00
C GLY A 160 -7.21 -17.28 -17.78
N ARG A 161 -7.91 -17.78 -18.81
CA ARG A 161 -7.33 -18.78 -19.72
C ARG A 161 -6.09 -18.27 -20.44
N ARG A 162 -6.18 -17.06 -21.02
CA ARG A 162 -5.06 -16.45 -21.75
C ARG A 162 -3.85 -16.26 -20.84
N LEU A 163 -4.04 -15.67 -19.66
CA LEU A 163 -2.96 -15.42 -18.71
C LEU A 163 -2.38 -16.73 -18.14
N GLY A 164 -3.24 -17.69 -17.78
CA GLY A 164 -2.80 -18.97 -17.22
C GLY A 164 -1.94 -19.78 -18.19
N PHE A 165 -2.34 -19.87 -19.47
CA PHE A 165 -1.50 -20.54 -20.48
C PHE A 165 -0.18 -19.78 -20.74
N ALA A 166 -0.20 -18.44 -20.73
CA ALA A 166 1.01 -17.65 -20.90
C ALA A 166 2.01 -17.86 -19.75
N MET A 167 1.52 -18.06 -18.52
CA MET A 167 2.35 -18.42 -17.35
C MET A 167 2.74 -19.90 -17.28
N GLY A 168 2.31 -20.73 -18.25
CA GLY A 168 2.60 -22.15 -18.30
C GLY A 168 1.87 -22.98 -17.24
N LEU A 169 0.65 -22.59 -16.85
CA LEU A 169 -0.19 -23.37 -15.95
C LEU A 169 -0.87 -24.54 -16.67
N ASP A 170 -1.14 -25.62 -15.94
CA ASP A 170 -1.90 -26.75 -16.46
C ASP A 170 -3.41 -26.43 -16.60
N LYS A 171 -4.18 -27.33 -17.23
CA LYS A 171 -5.62 -27.10 -17.48
C LYS A 171 -6.44 -26.89 -16.20
N LYS A 172 -6.11 -27.57 -15.10
CA LYS A 172 -6.83 -27.46 -13.82
C LYS A 172 -6.49 -26.13 -13.16
N GLN A 173 -5.22 -25.77 -13.14
CA GLN A 173 -4.72 -24.49 -12.61
C GLN A 173 -5.24 -23.30 -13.42
N VAL A 174 -5.33 -23.42 -14.74
CA VAL A 174 -5.97 -22.41 -15.61
C VAL A 174 -7.44 -22.19 -15.23
N GLY A 175 -8.18 -23.27 -14.96
CA GLY A 175 -9.55 -23.17 -14.47
C GLY A 175 -9.65 -22.45 -13.13
N GLN A 176 -8.77 -22.78 -12.18
CA GLN A 176 -8.68 -22.10 -10.87
C GLN A 176 -8.35 -20.61 -11.03
N LEU A 177 -7.34 -20.28 -11.86
CA LEU A 177 -6.95 -18.89 -12.11
C LEU A 177 -8.12 -18.10 -12.70
N ALA A 178 -8.87 -18.68 -13.64
CA ALA A 178 -10.01 -17.99 -14.24
C ALA A 178 -11.09 -17.61 -13.22
N THR A 179 -11.36 -18.47 -12.23
CA THR A 179 -12.28 -18.18 -11.12
C THR A 179 -11.69 -17.16 -10.15
N LEU A 180 -10.42 -17.33 -9.77
CA LEU A 180 -9.71 -16.41 -8.87
C LEU A 180 -9.71 -14.98 -9.41
N LEU A 181 -9.42 -14.80 -10.70
CA LEU A 181 -9.42 -13.49 -11.35
C LEU A 181 -10.81 -12.85 -11.44
N GLN A 182 -11.88 -13.65 -11.56
CA GLN A 182 -13.24 -13.12 -11.46
C GLN A 182 -13.46 -12.54 -10.06
N GLY A 183 -13.07 -13.27 -9.01
CA GLY A 183 -13.16 -12.81 -7.63
C GLY A 183 -12.39 -11.52 -7.39
N LEU A 184 -11.13 -11.46 -7.85
CA LEU A 184 -10.32 -10.25 -7.74
C LEU A 184 -10.87 -9.07 -8.54
N TYR A 185 -11.37 -9.30 -9.76
CA TYR A 185 -11.96 -8.24 -10.56
C TYR A 185 -13.20 -7.66 -9.86
N ASN A 186 -14.08 -8.53 -9.37
CA ASN A 186 -15.27 -8.11 -8.61
C ASN A 186 -14.87 -7.35 -7.35
N LEU A 187 -13.91 -7.85 -6.58
CA LEU A 187 -13.38 -7.15 -5.40
C LEU A 187 -12.86 -5.75 -5.78
N PHE A 188 -12.06 -5.68 -6.84
CA PHE A 188 -11.47 -4.43 -7.33
C PHE A 188 -12.53 -3.38 -7.67
N THR A 189 -13.57 -3.79 -8.39
CA THR A 189 -14.65 -2.88 -8.82
C THR A 189 -15.64 -2.55 -7.71
N ASP A 190 -16.02 -3.54 -6.89
CA ASP A 190 -17.03 -3.37 -5.85
C ASP A 190 -16.54 -2.52 -4.69
N LYS A 191 -15.21 -2.54 -4.42
CA LYS A 191 -14.56 -1.83 -3.31
C LYS A 191 -13.77 -0.61 -3.73
N ASP A 192 -13.88 -0.19 -4.99
CA ASP A 192 -13.15 0.96 -5.56
C ASP A 192 -11.66 0.93 -5.23
N LEU A 193 -11.03 -0.20 -5.54
CA LEU A 193 -9.62 -0.38 -5.29
C LEU A 193 -8.81 0.34 -6.38
N SER A 194 -7.68 0.93 -5.98
CA SER A 194 -6.71 1.52 -6.89
C SER A 194 -5.69 0.47 -7.36
N MET A 195 -5.42 -0.52 -6.52
CA MET A 195 -4.48 -1.60 -6.77
C MET A 195 -4.83 -2.85 -5.95
N VAL A 196 -4.71 -4.02 -6.56
CA VAL A 196 -4.59 -5.31 -5.88
C VAL A 196 -3.34 -6.00 -6.39
N GLU A 197 -2.52 -6.53 -5.49
CA GLU A 197 -1.33 -7.30 -5.83
C GLU A 197 -1.27 -8.57 -4.98
N ILE A 198 -0.92 -9.68 -5.63
CA ILE A 198 -0.67 -10.99 -5.03
C ILE A 198 0.74 -11.39 -5.45
N ASN A 199 1.68 -11.30 -4.52
CA ASN A 199 3.08 -11.62 -4.77
C ASN A 199 3.74 -12.30 -3.55
N PRO A 200 3.77 -13.64 -3.50
CA PRO A 200 3.43 -14.57 -4.58
C PRO A 200 1.98 -15.08 -4.54
N LEU A 201 1.44 -15.37 -5.73
CA LEU A 201 0.38 -16.36 -5.93
C LEU A 201 1.06 -17.72 -6.07
N ILE A 202 0.85 -18.64 -5.14
CA ILE A 202 1.56 -19.92 -5.12
C ILE A 202 0.76 -21.02 -5.82
N VAL A 203 1.49 -22.00 -6.35
CA VAL A 203 0.99 -23.35 -6.63
C VAL A 203 1.47 -24.25 -5.51
N THR A 204 0.57 -24.99 -4.89
CA THR A 204 0.90 -25.99 -3.86
C THR A 204 1.25 -27.35 -4.45
N GLY A 205 1.84 -28.24 -3.66
CA GLY A 205 2.15 -29.63 -4.05
C GLY A 205 0.95 -30.43 -4.58
N ASP A 206 -0.28 -30.11 -4.12
CA ASP A 206 -1.54 -30.69 -4.62
C ASP A 206 -2.15 -29.93 -5.83
N GLY A 207 -1.41 -28.95 -6.37
CA GLY A 207 -1.75 -28.21 -7.57
C GLY A 207 -2.84 -27.16 -7.40
N LYS A 208 -3.03 -26.62 -6.18
CA LYS A 208 -3.97 -25.52 -5.91
C LYS A 208 -3.28 -24.16 -6.03
N LEU A 209 -4.04 -23.16 -6.46
CA LEU A 209 -3.61 -21.76 -6.45
C LEU A 209 -4.04 -21.08 -5.15
N LEU A 210 -3.11 -20.46 -4.43
CA LEU A 210 -3.41 -19.69 -3.22
C LEU A 210 -2.68 -18.36 -3.21
N ALA A 211 -3.36 -17.31 -2.76
CA ALA A 211 -2.78 -15.99 -2.52
C ALA A 211 -1.95 -16.01 -1.23
N LEU A 212 -0.63 -16.25 -1.34
CA LEU A 212 0.26 -16.35 -0.18
C LEU A 212 0.54 -15.00 0.45
N ASP A 213 0.62 -13.95 -0.37
CA ASP A 213 0.72 -12.56 0.09
C ASP A 213 -0.30 -11.69 -0.65
N ALA A 214 -0.73 -10.62 -0.01
CA ALA A 214 -1.77 -9.74 -0.53
C ALA A 214 -1.48 -8.28 -0.15
N LYS A 215 -1.55 -7.41 -1.15
CA LYS A 215 -1.47 -5.95 -0.99
C LYS A 215 -2.68 -5.33 -1.68
N ILE A 216 -3.39 -4.46 -0.97
CA ILE A 216 -4.53 -3.72 -1.50
C ILE A 216 -4.33 -2.23 -1.25
N GLY A 217 -4.49 -1.44 -2.30
CA GLY A 217 -4.67 0.00 -2.25
C GLY A 217 -6.12 0.35 -2.57
N VAL A 218 -6.73 1.19 -1.74
CA VAL A 218 -8.08 1.73 -1.90
C VAL A 218 -7.98 3.13 -2.50
N ASP A 219 -8.91 3.50 -3.38
CA ASP A 219 -9.07 4.90 -3.81
C ASP A 219 -9.68 5.73 -2.68
N ASP A 220 -8.90 6.67 -2.15
CA ASP A 220 -9.33 7.53 -1.04
C ASP A 220 -10.55 8.38 -1.38
N ASN A 221 -10.74 8.70 -2.67
CA ASN A 221 -11.90 9.46 -3.12
C ASN A 221 -13.21 8.66 -3.02
N ALA A 222 -13.15 7.34 -2.89
CA ALA A 222 -14.31 6.47 -2.77
C ALA A 222 -14.66 6.08 -1.33
N LEU A 223 -13.83 6.45 -0.34
CA LEU A 223 -14.06 6.04 1.06
C LEU A 223 -15.39 6.52 1.64
N TYR A 224 -15.95 7.62 1.15
CA TYR A 224 -17.26 8.12 1.60
C TYR A 224 -18.40 7.10 1.41
N ARG A 225 -18.26 6.15 0.47
CA ARG A 225 -19.23 5.09 0.19
C ARG A 225 -18.80 3.70 0.67
N HIS A 226 -17.61 3.58 1.27
CA HIS A 226 -17.05 2.33 1.79
C HIS A 226 -16.64 2.49 3.25
N LYS A 227 -17.62 2.65 4.13
CA LYS A 227 -17.38 2.82 5.58
C LYS A 227 -16.63 1.63 6.18
N ASP A 228 -16.92 0.43 5.71
CA ASP A 228 -16.25 -0.80 6.11
C ASP A 228 -14.74 -0.79 5.79
N LEU A 229 -14.33 -0.17 4.67
CA LEU A 229 -12.91 0.01 4.36
C LEU A 229 -12.30 1.15 5.16
N ALA A 230 -13.03 2.26 5.35
CA ALA A 230 -12.55 3.39 6.14
C ALA A 230 -12.23 3.00 7.58
N GLU A 231 -13.01 2.08 8.18
CA GLU A 231 -12.77 1.51 9.50
C GLU A 231 -11.51 0.63 9.58
N MET A 232 -10.99 0.16 8.44
CA MET A 232 -9.76 -0.63 8.37
C MET A 232 -8.48 0.23 8.37
N ARG A 233 -8.59 1.55 8.25
CA ARG A 233 -7.44 2.45 8.21
C ARG A 233 -6.58 2.30 9.47
N ASP A 234 -5.26 2.24 9.26
CA ASP A 234 -4.28 2.20 10.34
C ASP A 234 -3.36 3.42 10.27
N PRO A 235 -3.67 4.52 10.99
CA PRO A 235 -2.89 5.76 10.93
C PRO A 235 -1.48 5.60 11.47
N THR A 236 -1.18 4.54 12.23
CA THR A 236 0.18 4.25 12.72
C THR A 236 1.17 3.89 11.60
N GLN A 237 0.64 3.57 10.42
CA GLN A 237 1.42 3.22 9.22
C GLN A 237 1.61 4.40 8.26
N GLU A 238 1.16 5.59 8.65
CA GLU A 238 1.18 6.83 7.87
C GLU A 238 2.01 7.88 8.62
N ASP A 239 2.55 8.88 7.92
CA ASP A 239 3.26 9.98 8.58
C ASP A 239 2.27 10.80 9.42
N GLU A 240 2.58 11.04 10.70
CA GLU A 240 1.70 11.79 11.61
C GLU A 240 1.34 13.18 11.07
N ARG A 241 2.24 13.82 10.31
CA ARG A 241 2.00 15.13 9.70
C ARG A 241 1.04 15.02 8.52
N GLU A 242 1.13 13.97 7.72
CA GLU A 242 0.19 13.69 6.63
C GLU A 242 -1.21 13.39 7.18
N ASN A 243 -1.30 12.58 8.24
CA ASN A 243 -2.55 12.31 8.96
C ASN A 243 -3.21 13.62 9.43
N LYS A 244 -2.44 14.45 10.12
CA LYS A 244 -2.94 15.74 10.64
C LYS A 244 -3.32 16.71 9.52
N ALA A 245 -2.59 16.70 8.40
CA ALA A 245 -2.95 17.50 7.23
C ALA A 245 -4.32 17.09 6.66
N GLN A 246 -4.58 15.79 6.58
CA GLN A 246 -5.83 15.27 6.04
C GLN A 246 -7.04 15.69 6.89
N GLU A 247 -6.92 15.70 8.23
CA GLU A 247 -7.96 16.21 9.14
C GLU A 247 -8.30 17.69 8.90
N LEU A 248 -7.35 18.44 8.34
CA LEU A 248 -7.44 19.86 8.04
C LEU A 248 -7.79 20.13 6.57
N GLU A 249 -8.08 19.08 5.79
CA GLU A 249 -8.31 19.13 4.34
C GLU A 249 -7.12 19.75 3.58
N LEU A 250 -5.90 19.50 4.05
CA LEU A 250 -4.65 19.90 3.43
C LEU A 250 -4.01 18.70 2.73
N ASN A 251 -3.47 18.91 1.51
CA ASN A 251 -2.66 17.88 0.86
C ASN A 251 -1.20 18.12 1.24
N TYR A 252 -0.67 17.33 2.17
CA TYR A 252 0.70 17.42 2.63
C TYR A 252 1.45 16.13 2.29
N VAL A 253 2.71 16.24 1.88
CA VAL A 253 3.64 15.10 1.78
C VAL A 253 4.97 15.52 2.37
N ALA A 254 5.50 14.73 3.29
CA ALA A 254 6.79 15.01 3.91
C ALA A 254 7.96 14.71 2.96
N LEU A 255 9.01 15.53 3.01
CA LEU A 255 10.27 15.31 2.29
C LEU A 255 11.47 15.56 3.24
N ASP A 256 12.67 15.21 2.79
CA ASP A 256 13.90 15.23 3.61
C ASP A 256 14.65 16.58 3.60
N GLY A 257 14.12 17.59 2.91
CA GLY A 257 14.76 18.90 2.78
C GLY A 257 14.60 19.82 3.99
N ASN A 258 15.05 21.07 3.84
CA ASN A 258 15.08 22.08 4.91
C ASN A 258 14.31 23.37 4.58
N ILE A 259 13.71 23.48 3.39
CA ILE A 259 12.88 24.62 2.97
C ILE A 259 11.42 24.16 2.90
N GLY A 260 10.61 24.59 3.86
CA GLY A 260 9.18 24.31 3.85
C GLY A 260 8.48 25.07 2.71
N CYS A 261 7.55 24.43 2.02
CA CYS A 261 6.78 25.06 0.94
C CYS A 261 5.31 25.13 1.34
N MET A 262 4.67 26.29 1.18
CA MET A 262 3.22 26.46 1.32
C MET A 262 2.65 27.12 0.06
N VAL A 263 1.79 26.41 -0.66
CA VAL A 263 1.36 26.80 -2.00
C VAL A 263 -0.13 26.51 -2.18
N ASN A 264 -0.81 27.24 -3.06
CA ASN A 264 -2.18 26.92 -3.48
C ASN A 264 -2.21 26.32 -4.90
N GLY A 265 -2.77 25.12 -5.01
CA GLY A 265 -2.86 24.31 -6.22
C GLY A 265 -1.69 23.33 -6.39
N ALA A 266 -2.00 22.04 -6.50
CA ALA A 266 -1.02 20.96 -6.62
C ALA A 266 0.04 21.17 -7.73
N GLY A 267 -0.35 21.67 -8.90
CA GLY A 267 0.58 21.95 -10.00
C GLY A 267 1.61 23.03 -9.64
N LEU A 268 1.16 24.11 -9.00
CA LEU A 268 2.05 25.20 -8.54
C LEU A 268 2.90 24.73 -7.36
N ALA A 269 2.37 23.87 -6.48
CA ALA A 269 3.11 23.30 -5.36
C ALA A 269 4.31 22.46 -5.86
N MET A 270 4.09 21.60 -6.86
CA MET A 270 5.17 20.86 -7.53
C MET A 270 6.19 21.80 -8.18
N ALA A 271 5.74 22.78 -8.98
CA ALA A 271 6.63 23.74 -9.63
C ALA A 271 7.45 24.58 -8.63
N THR A 272 6.89 24.87 -7.44
CA THR A 272 7.56 25.60 -6.38
C THR A 272 8.68 24.77 -5.74
N MET A 273 8.44 23.48 -5.50
CA MET A 273 9.50 22.60 -5.03
C MET A 273 10.61 22.45 -6.08
N ASP A 274 10.22 22.29 -7.35
CA ASP A 274 11.17 22.15 -8.46
C ASP A 274 12.05 23.40 -8.61
N ILE A 275 11.48 24.61 -8.54
CA ILE A 275 12.28 25.84 -8.64
C ILE A 275 13.20 26.04 -7.42
N VAL A 276 12.78 25.63 -6.22
CA VAL A 276 13.64 25.61 -5.03
C VAL A 276 14.84 24.67 -5.26
N LYS A 277 14.58 23.45 -5.74
CA LYS A 277 15.62 22.47 -6.04
C LYS A 277 16.56 22.92 -7.14
N LEU A 278 16.01 23.51 -8.21
CA LEU A 278 16.76 24.07 -9.34
C LEU A 278 17.77 25.14 -8.90
N HIS A 279 17.46 25.88 -7.84
CA HIS A 279 18.34 26.92 -7.27
C HIS A 279 19.17 26.42 -6.07
N GLY A 280 19.31 25.10 -5.90
CA GLY A 280 20.18 24.48 -4.90
C GLY A 280 19.60 24.39 -3.49
N GLY A 281 18.31 24.68 -3.31
CA GLY A 281 17.59 24.42 -2.06
C GLY A 281 17.08 22.99 -1.96
N GLU A 282 16.68 22.57 -0.76
CA GLU A 282 16.09 21.25 -0.53
C GLU A 282 14.65 21.41 -0.01
N PRO A 283 13.61 21.11 -0.81
CA PRO A 283 12.22 21.16 -0.36
C PRO A 283 11.96 20.17 0.78
N ALA A 284 11.39 20.65 1.88
CA ALA A 284 11.10 19.85 3.07
C ALA A 284 9.71 19.20 3.05
N ASN A 285 8.82 19.68 2.18
CA ASN A 285 7.47 19.15 2.02
C ASN A 285 6.82 19.61 0.71
N PHE A 286 5.84 18.84 0.26
CA PHE A 286 4.74 19.32 -0.58
C PHE A 286 3.60 19.77 0.34
N LEU A 287 2.98 20.92 0.06
CA LEU A 287 1.75 21.34 0.74
C LEU A 287 0.89 22.20 -0.19
N ASP A 288 -0.30 21.68 -0.50
CA ASP A 288 -1.36 22.41 -1.20
C ASP A 288 -2.47 22.80 -0.21
N VAL A 289 -2.65 24.11 0.01
CA VAL A 289 -3.71 24.68 0.87
C VAL A 289 -5.06 24.87 0.15
N GLY A 290 -5.12 24.54 -1.14
CA GLY A 290 -6.30 24.69 -2.00
C GLY A 290 -6.61 26.12 -2.42
N GLY A 291 -7.57 26.27 -3.35
CA GLY A 291 -7.95 27.58 -3.92
C GLY A 291 -8.76 28.49 -2.98
N GLY A 292 -9.29 27.95 -1.88
CA GLY A 292 -10.13 28.66 -0.90
C GLY A 292 -9.48 28.81 0.48
N ALA A 293 -8.17 29.01 0.52
CA ALA A 293 -7.42 29.07 1.79
C ALA A 293 -7.93 30.19 2.71
N THR A 294 -8.33 29.82 3.93
CA THR A 294 -8.71 30.75 5.00
C THR A 294 -7.50 31.08 5.89
N ALA A 295 -7.58 32.17 6.66
CA ALA A 295 -6.51 32.53 7.60
C ALA A 295 -6.19 31.40 8.60
N GLU A 296 -7.21 30.66 9.08
CA GLU A 296 -6.98 29.53 10.00
C GLU A 296 -6.31 28.34 9.30
N ARG A 297 -6.71 28.01 8.05
CA ARG A 297 -6.04 26.96 7.28
C ARG A 297 -4.57 27.30 7.02
N VAL A 298 -4.27 28.54 6.68
CA VAL A 298 -2.89 29.04 6.51
C VAL A 298 -2.09 28.88 7.80
N LYS A 299 -2.67 29.25 8.94
CA LYS A 299 -2.02 29.12 10.24
C LYS A 299 -1.74 27.66 10.63
N GLU A 300 -2.68 26.76 10.43
CA GLU A 300 -2.46 25.34 10.72
C GLU A 300 -1.45 24.70 9.73
N ALA A 301 -1.47 25.09 8.46
CA ALA A 301 -0.45 24.72 7.48
C ALA A 301 0.96 25.15 7.92
N PHE A 302 1.11 26.38 8.44
CA PHE A 302 2.37 26.88 8.99
C PHE A 302 2.85 26.05 10.19
N LYS A 303 1.96 25.79 11.16
CA LYS A 303 2.30 24.95 12.32
C LYS A 303 2.75 23.57 11.89
N LEU A 304 2.07 22.98 10.90
CA LEU A 304 2.41 21.67 10.38
C LEU A 304 3.82 21.63 9.80
N ILE A 305 4.17 22.59 8.93
CA ILE A 305 5.52 22.70 8.37
C ILE A 305 6.58 22.80 9.48
N LEU A 306 6.31 23.60 10.51
CA LEU A 306 7.25 23.83 11.62
C LEU A 306 7.40 22.64 12.59
N THR A 307 6.56 21.60 12.49
CA THR A 307 6.77 20.36 13.25
C THR A 307 8.01 19.60 12.81
N ALA A 308 8.49 19.85 11.59
CA ALA A 308 9.68 19.24 11.03
C ALA A 308 10.95 19.99 11.49
N PRO A 309 11.77 19.42 12.40
CA PRO A 309 12.89 20.13 13.03
C PRO A 309 14.02 20.54 12.05
N GLN A 310 14.08 19.86 10.89
CA GLN A 310 15.03 20.16 9.82
C GLN A 310 14.69 21.44 9.05
N VAL A 311 13.44 21.92 9.10
CA VAL A 311 13.01 23.13 8.39
C VAL A 311 13.73 24.36 8.96
N LYS A 312 14.37 25.14 8.09
CA LYS A 312 15.11 26.37 8.44
C LYS A 312 14.52 27.63 7.82
N SER A 313 13.74 27.49 6.76
CA SER A 313 13.02 28.58 6.12
C SER A 313 11.72 28.07 5.49
N ILE A 314 10.79 28.97 5.23
CA ILE A 314 9.51 28.66 4.58
C ILE A 314 9.36 29.57 3.36
N LEU A 315 9.11 28.98 2.20
CA LEU A 315 8.70 29.67 0.99
C LEU A 315 7.17 29.59 0.86
N VAL A 316 6.52 30.75 0.99
CA VAL A 316 5.09 30.89 0.70
C VAL A 316 4.93 31.39 -0.72
N ASN A 317 4.30 30.58 -1.57
CA ASN A 317 4.01 30.95 -2.96
C ASN A 317 2.51 30.84 -3.21
N ILE A 318 1.79 31.97 -3.07
CA ILE A 318 0.35 32.02 -3.27
C ILE A 318 0.04 32.85 -4.52
N PHE A 319 -0.57 32.20 -5.51
CA PHE A 319 -1.11 32.91 -6.68
C PHE A 319 -2.57 33.29 -6.41
N GLY A 320 -2.84 34.61 -6.40
CA GLY A 320 -4.16 35.16 -6.11
C GLY A 320 -5.24 34.59 -7.02
N GLY A 321 -6.31 34.06 -6.42
CA GLY A 321 -7.46 33.49 -7.11
C GLY A 321 -8.75 34.07 -6.55
N ILE A 322 -9.55 33.24 -5.89
CA ILE A 322 -10.83 33.65 -5.27
C ILE A 322 -10.59 34.42 -3.97
N VAL A 323 -9.51 34.11 -3.23
CA VAL A 323 -9.17 34.75 -1.96
C VAL A 323 -8.29 35.98 -2.20
N ARG A 324 -8.60 37.09 -1.52
CA ARG A 324 -7.81 38.32 -1.59
C ARG A 324 -6.47 38.16 -0.87
N CYS A 325 -5.40 38.71 -1.46
CA CYS A 325 -4.04 38.60 -0.91
C CYS A 325 -3.87 39.23 0.48
N ASP A 326 -4.64 40.25 0.84
CA ASP A 326 -4.57 40.89 2.16
C ASP A 326 -5.04 39.95 3.28
N LEU A 327 -6.08 39.14 3.05
CA LEU A 327 -6.53 38.12 4.00
C LEU A 327 -5.50 37.00 4.19
N ILE A 328 -4.81 36.62 3.11
CA ILE A 328 -3.72 35.64 3.18
C ILE A 328 -2.55 36.21 3.99
N ALA A 329 -2.15 37.45 3.71
CA ALA A 329 -1.08 38.12 4.44
C ALA A 329 -1.38 38.24 5.94
N GLU A 330 -2.63 38.57 6.31
CA GLU A 330 -3.09 38.58 7.69
C GLU A 330 -2.97 37.20 8.35
N GLY A 331 -3.37 36.13 7.64
CA GLY A 331 -3.20 34.75 8.10
C GLY A 331 -1.74 34.38 8.38
N ILE A 332 -0.81 34.76 7.50
CA ILE A 332 0.63 34.54 7.67
C ILE A 332 1.17 35.29 8.89
N ILE A 333 0.83 36.57 9.04
CA ILE A 333 1.27 37.40 10.17
C ILE A 333 0.77 36.80 11.49
N ASN A 334 -0.47 36.34 11.53
CA ASN A 334 -1.05 35.74 12.74
C ASN A 334 -0.47 34.36 13.05
N ALA A 335 -0.04 33.60 12.04
CA ALA A 335 0.64 32.31 12.23
C ALA A 335 2.07 32.46 12.74
N ALA A 336 2.73 33.58 12.42
CA ALA A 336 4.11 33.88 12.82
C ALA A 336 4.24 34.52 14.21
N LYS A 337 3.12 34.87 14.87
CA LYS A 337 3.07 35.35 16.25
C LYS A 337 2.97 34.18 17.23
#